data_AF-A0A970XL36-F1
#
_entry.id   AF-A0A970XL36-F1
#
_cell.length_a   1.000
_cell.length_b   1.000
_cell.length_c   1.000
_cell.angle_alpha   90.00
_cell.angle_beta   90.00
_cell.angle_gamma   90.00
#
_symmetry.space_group_name_H-M   'P 1'
#
loop_
_entity.id
_entity.type
_entity.pdbx_description
1 polymer ?
#
loop_
_entity_poly.entity_id
_entity_poly.type
_entity_poly.pdbx_seq_one_letter_code
_entity_poly.pdbx_strand_id
1 'polypeptide(L)'
;DSIGEGILGPSPISERDYYGYYGVIGKRNDYCYRNRAVSGHKTAQMLEYIQREDEGAEMTRTHLMDADIISISILGNDLLQNDLGSLVVEASQGDYSTAENLLATAAVDFAEIIETLRGYNPDAVIFMQTLYNPATPESMIINQARKDQLTGLGVLPSEYRGLANNILDILNDIVYDYLEANPGAYHIIDVYTAFNDIYIADNERGNALFYNDWVHPSNQGHAVIADTIQKKLEELGLANKEEALFRYKMLRYEQMLKLYPDDLDFTAAADEIGQAESCDEVTEIYFRLTAGLTPTY
;
A
#
# COMPACT_ATOMS: atom_id res chain seq x y z
N ASP A 1 -5.84 1.99 7.09
CA ASP A 1 -4.90 1.47 8.13
C ASP A 1 -3.67 2.39 8.23
N SER A 2 -2.60 1.97 8.91
CA SER A 2 -1.35 2.74 9.04
C SER A 2 -0.61 2.93 7.71
N ILE A 3 -0.79 2.00 6.76
CA ILE A 3 -0.28 2.12 5.39
C ILE A 3 -0.96 3.30 4.70
N GLY A 4 -2.29 3.40 4.80
CA GLY A 4 -3.03 4.55 4.29
C GLY A 4 -2.69 5.85 4.98
N GLU A 5 -2.37 5.83 6.27
CA GLU A 5 -1.95 7.02 7.00
C GLU A 5 -0.56 7.51 6.54
N GLY A 6 0.33 6.60 6.15
CA GLY A 6 1.74 6.90 5.89
C GLY A 6 2.48 7.40 7.12
N ILE A 7 2.09 6.94 8.32
CA ILE A 7 2.71 7.35 9.60
C ILE A 7 4.10 6.74 9.82
N LEU A 8 4.32 5.54 9.27
CA LEU A 8 5.56 4.80 9.26
C LEU A 8 5.93 4.49 7.81
N GLY A 9 7.22 4.54 7.49
CA GLY A 9 7.71 4.42 6.11
C GLY A 9 8.17 5.76 5.53
N PRO A 10 7.26 6.72 5.25
CA PRO A 10 7.59 8.04 4.75
C PRO A 10 8.60 8.78 5.64
N SER A 11 9.77 9.08 5.08
CA SER A 11 10.87 9.74 5.80
C SER A 11 11.67 10.68 4.88
N PRO A 12 12.12 11.87 5.36
CA PRO A 12 11.88 12.41 6.69
C PRO A 12 10.41 12.79 6.92
N ILE A 13 9.99 12.93 8.18
CA ILE A 13 8.57 13.19 8.52
C ILE A 13 8.03 14.50 7.92
N SER A 14 8.91 15.49 7.69
CA SER A 14 8.59 16.74 6.98
C SER A 14 8.19 16.52 5.52
N GLU A 15 8.56 15.37 4.94
CA GLU A 15 8.26 14.94 3.58
C GLU A 15 7.16 13.87 3.53
N ARG A 16 6.46 13.61 4.64
CA ARG A 16 5.40 12.59 4.71
C ARG A 16 4.38 12.73 3.58
N ASP A 17 3.91 13.95 3.32
CA ASP A 17 2.95 14.24 2.25
C ASP A 17 3.54 14.15 0.83
N TYR A 18 4.86 14.08 0.69
CA TYR A 18 5.58 13.99 -0.59
C TYR A 18 6.09 12.56 -0.87
N TYR A 19 6.04 11.68 0.13
CA TYR A 19 6.35 10.26 -0.01
C TYR A 19 5.14 9.34 0.16
N GLY A 20 4.20 9.67 1.05
CA GLY A 20 2.98 8.89 1.25
C GLY A 20 2.13 8.85 -0.02
N TYR A 21 1.66 7.65 -0.40
CA TYR A 21 1.01 7.42 -1.69
C TYR A 21 -0.18 8.37 -1.94
N TYR A 22 -0.96 8.70 -0.90
CA TYR A 22 -2.11 9.59 -0.99
C TYR A 22 -1.70 11.01 -1.40
N GLY A 23 -0.60 11.51 -0.83
CA GLY A 23 -0.08 12.85 -1.11
C GLY A 23 0.59 12.91 -2.48
N VAL A 24 1.32 11.86 -2.86
CA VAL A 24 1.91 11.73 -4.21
C VAL A 24 0.81 11.74 -5.27
N ILE A 25 -0.26 10.95 -5.10
CA ILE A 25 -1.43 10.94 -6.00
C ILE A 25 -2.06 12.32 -6.08
N GLY A 26 -2.33 12.94 -4.92
CA GLY A 26 -2.96 14.25 -4.85
C GLY A 26 -2.16 15.32 -5.59
N LYS A 27 -0.86 15.38 -5.35
CA LYS A 27 0.03 16.38 -5.95
C LYS A 27 0.20 16.21 -7.46
N ARG A 28 0.34 14.97 -7.93
CA ARG A 28 0.55 14.76 -9.38
C ARG A 28 -0.73 14.90 -10.20
N ASN A 29 -1.91 14.72 -9.60
CA ASN A 29 -3.19 14.92 -10.30
C ASN A 29 -3.90 16.23 -9.92
N ASP A 30 -3.31 17.06 -9.06
CA ASP A 30 -3.92 18.30 -8.56
C ASP A 30 -5.27 18.09 -7.84
N TYR A 31 -5.41 16.93 -7.17
CA TYR A 31 -6.63 16.59 -6.44
C TYR A 31 -6.67 17.23 -5.06
N CYS A 32 -7.87 17.57 -4.60
CA CYS A 32 -8.13 17.81 -3.19
C CYS A 32 -8.27 16.46 -2.48
N TYR A 33 -7.33 16.10 -1.60
CA TYR A 33 -7.35 14.83 -0.88
C TYR A 33 -7.60 15.02 0.62
N ARG A 34 -8.28 14.03 1.23
CA ARG A 34 -8.51 13.92 2.68
C ARG A 34 -8.07 12.54 3.13
N ASN A 35 -7.04 12.47 3.97
CA ASN A 35 -6.63 11.20 4.56
C ASN A 35 -7.42 10.94 5.85
N ARG A 36 -8.26 9.89 5.84
CA ARG A 36 -9.05 9.44 6.99
C ARG A 36 -8.61 8.08 7.52
N ALA A 37 -7.43 7.63 7.10
CA ALA A 37 -6.87 6.38 7.58
C ALA A 37 -6.51 6.52 9.07
N VAL A 38 -6.71 5.44 9.82
CA VAL A 38 -6.34 5.38 11.23
C VAL A 38 -5.47 4.13 11.43
N SER A 39 -4.30 4.35 12.02
CA SER A 39 -3.36 3.28 12.34
C SER A 39 -3.97 2.19 13.23
N GLY A 40 -3.71 0.93 12.88
CA GLY A 40 -4.15 -0.23 13.65
C GLY A 40 -5.61 -0.66 13.46
N HIS A 41 -6.42 0.08 12.67
CA HIS A 41 -7.80 -0.31 12.38
C HIS A 41 -7.86 -1.64 11.61
N LYS A 42 -8.64 -2.57 12.17
CA LYS A 42 -9.26 -3.74 11.57
C LYS A 42 -10.57 -3.34 10.87
N THR A 43 -11.14 -4.25 10.08
CA THR A 43 -12.42 -4.05 9.39
C THR A 43 -13.55 -3.54 10.31
N ALA A 44 -13.83 -4.23 11.42
CA ALA A 44 -14.84 -3.81 12.41
C ALA A 44 -14.69 -2.34 12.87
N GLN A 45 -13.46 -1.89 13.08
CA GLN A 45 -13.17 -0.53 13.56
C GLN A 45 -13.32 0.51 12.44
N MET A 46 -12.97 0.15 11.20
CA MET A 46 -13.25 0.99 10.04
C MET A 46 -14.77 1.14 9.83
N LEU A 47 -15.52 0.05 9.92
CA LEU A 47 -16.98 0.07 9.79
C LEU A 47 -17.61 1.00 10.83
N GLU A 48 -17.26 0.84 12.11
CA GLU A 48 -17.73 1.74 13.17
C GLU A 48 -17.33 3.19 12.87
N TYR A 49 -16.10 3.42 12.41
CA TYR A 49 -15.59 4.76 12.15
C TYR A 49 -16.35 5.48 11.02
N ILE A 50 -16.68 4.81 9.92
CA ILE A 50 -17.43 5.43 8.80
C ILE A 50 -18.93 5.58 9.10
N GLN A 51 -19.48 4.80 10.02
CA GLN A 51 -20.89 4.89 10.43
C GLN A 51 -21.16 6.01 11.43
N ARG A 52 -20.12 6.53 12.10
CA ARG A 52 -20.26 7.64 13.06
C ARG A 52 -20.77 8.91 12.38
N GLU A 53 -21.63 9.64 13.09
CA GLU A 53 -22.02 10.99 12.71
C GLU A 53 -20.83 11.95 12.81
N ASP A 54 -20.87 13.03 12.03
CA ASP A 54 -19.82 14.04 12.05
C ASP A 54 -19.95 14.92 13.30
N GLU A 55 -19.06 14.68 14.27
CA GLU A 55 -19.02 15.44 15.54
C GLU A 55 -17.87 16.45 15.61
N GLY A 56 -16.95 16.45 14.63
CA GLY A 56 -15.74 17.26 14.67
C GLY A 56 -15.20 17.65 13.30
N ALA A 57 -14.09 18.39 13.28
CA ALA A 57 -13.52 18.99 12.06
C ALA A 57 -13.05 17.98 11.00
N GLU A 58 -12.89 16.71 11.36
CA GLU A 58 -12.58 15.64 10.41
C GLU A 58 -13.72 15.44 9.40
N MET A 59 -14.99 15.65 9.82
CA MET A 59 -16.18 15.56 8.95
C MET A 59 -16.13 14.33 8.02
N THR A 60 -15.74 13.17 8.56
CA THR A 60 -15.42 11.98 7.76
C THR A 60 -16.60 11.56 6.90
N ARG A 61 -17.81 11.50 7.47
CA ARG A 61 -18.99 11.05 6.75
C ARG A 61 -19.38 12.02 5.64
N THR A 62 -19.34 13.32 5.90
CA THR A 62 -19.55 14.36 4.89
C THR A 62 -18.54 14.22 3.75
N HIS A 63 -17.25 14.04 4.05
CA HIS A 63 -16.24 13.86 3.00
C HIS A 63 -16.44 12.57 2.18
N LEU A 64 -16.96 11.50 2.78
CA LEU A 64 -17.32 10.28 2.05
C LEU A 64 -18.53 10.51 1.12
N MET A 65 -19.52 11.30 1.57
CA MET A 65 -20.70 11.67 0.76
C MET A 65 -20.35 12.56 -0.44
N ASP A 66 -19.30 13.38 -0.32
CA ASP A 66 -18.90 14.35 -1.36
C ASP A 66 -17.75 13.87 -2.26
N ALA A 67 -17.08 12.77 -1.93
CA ALA A 67 -15.88 12.33 -2.66
C ALA A 67 -16.17 11.83 -4.08
N ASP A 68 -15.37 12.26 -5.06
CA ASP A 68 -15.37 11.65 -6.40
C ASP A 68 -14.72 10.25 -6.39
N ILE A 69 -13.68 10.09 -5.57
CA ILE A 69 -12.88 8.85 -5.46
C ILE A 69 -12.66 8.52 -3.98
N ILE A 70 -12.94 7.28 -3.60
CA ILE A 70 -12.67 6.73 -2.27
C ILE A 70 -11.66 5.60 -2.41
N SER A 71 -10.47 5.75 -1.84
CA SER A 71 -9.44 4.69 -1.83
C SER A 71 -9.34 4.03 -0.47
N ILE A 72 -9.37 2.70 -0.44
CA ILE A 72 -9.45 1.87 0.76
C ILE A 72 -8.24 0.94 0.85
N SER A 73 -7.64 0.89 2.04
CA SER A 73 -6.68 -0.13 2.49
C SER A 73 -7.11 -0.60 3.88
N ILE A 74 -7.55 -1.86 3.96
CA ILE A 74 -8.08 -2.51 5.17
C ILE A 74 -7.81 -4.04 5.07
N LEU A 75 -8.34 -4.86 5.99
CA LEU A 75 -8.10 -6.31 6.15
C LEU A 75 -6.72 -6.67 6.72
N GLY A 76 -5.66 -5.94 6.39
CA GLY A 76 -4.30 -6.30 6.83
C GLY A 76 -4.16 -6.47 8.34
N ASN A 77 -4.77 -5.58 9.15
CA ASN A 77 -4.69 -5.67 10.60
C ASN A 77 -5.53 -6.82 11.19
N ASP A 78 -6.56 -7.28 10.49
CA ASP A 78 -7.38 -8.43 10.91
C ASP A 78 -6.51 -9.71 10.96
N LEU A 79 -5.53 -9.80 10.07
CA LEU A 79 -4.54 -10.89 10.01
C LEU A 79 -3.25 -10.57 10.79
N LEU A 80 -2.56 -9.47 10.43
CA LEU A 80 -1.18 -9.18 10.84
C LEU A 80 -1.01 -8.96 12.35
N GLN A 81 -2.05 -8.50 13.05
CA GLN A 81 -1.99 -8.33 14.51
C GLN A 81 -1.95 -9.66 15.26
N ASN A 82 -2.18 -10.81 14.60
CA ASN A 82 -2.20 -12.15 15.20
C ASN A 82 -0.89 -12.94 15.01
N ASP A 83 0.25 -12.26 14.81
CA ASP A 83 1.58 -12.88 14.53
C ASP A 83 1.59 -13.69 13.22
N LEU A 84 1.86 -13.01 12.09
CA LEU A 84 2.01 -13.64 10.78
C LEU A 84 3.00 -14.83 10.81
N GLY A 85 4.06 -14.76 11.62
CA GLY A 85 5.02 -15.85 11.75
C GLY A 85 4.41 -17.14 12.31
N SER A 86 3.41 -17.04 13.20
CA SER A 86 2.65 -18.22 13.67
C SER A 86 1.81 -18.81 12.54
N LEU A 87 1.12 -17.97 11.77
CA LEU A 87 0.29 -18.43 10.66
C LEU A 87 1.15 -19.11 9.57
N VAL A 88 2.36 -18.61 9.30
CA VAL A 88 3.31 -19.25 8.38
C VAL A 88 3.76 -20.63 8.88
N VAL A 89 3.92 -20.81 10.20
CA VAL A 89 4.19 -22.12 10.78
C VAL A 89 3.01 -23.08 10.58
N GLU A 90 1.78 -22.64 10.80
CA GLU A 90 0.57 -23.45 10.57
C GLU A 90 0.44 -23.83 9.09
N ALA A 91 0.62 -22.86 8.19
CA ALA A 91 0.59 -23.07 6.75
C ALA A 91 1.64 -24.09 6.28
N SER A 92 2.83 -24.13 6.90
CA SER A 92 3.87 -25.13 6.58
C SER A 92 3.44 -26.57 6.85
N GLN A 93 2.41 -26.74 7.68
CA GLN A 93 1.81 -28.02 8.03
C GLN A 93 0.49 -28.27 7.29
N GLY A 94 0.10 -27.35 6.40
CA GLY A 94 -1.15 -27.38 5.64
C GLY A 94 -2.39 -26.98 6.45
N ASP A 95 -2.22 -26.30 7.59
CA ASP A 95 -3.31 -25.78 8.40
C ASP A 95 -3.50 -24.28 8.17
N TYR A 96 -4.71 -23.89 7.77
CA TYR A 96 -5.12 -22.51 7.52
C TYR A 96 -6.28 -22.08 8.41
N SER A 97 -6.73 -22.94 9.33
CA SER A 97 -7.95 -22.75 10.09
C SER A 97 -7.94 -21.48 10.96
N THR A 98 -6.79 -21.10 11.52
CA THR A 98 -6.66 -19.83 12.26
C THR A 98 -6.88 -18.63 11.35
N ALA A 99 -6.24 -18.60 10.17
CA ALA A 99 -6.39 -17.52 9.20
C ALA A 99 -7.85 -17.43 8.69
N GLU A 100 -8.43 -18.56 8.30
CA GLU A 100 -9.83 -18.65 7.85
C GLU A 100 -10.81 -18.12 8.92
N ASN A 101 -10.62 -18.50 10.20
CA ASN A 101 -11.49 -18.06 11.29
C ASN A 101 -11.37 -16.56 11.57
N LEU A 102 -10.16 -16.00 11.54
CA LEU A 102 -9.94 -14.56 11.71
C LEU A 102 -10.61 -13.76 10.57
N LEU A 103 -10.48 -14.26 9.35
CA LEU A 103 -10.94 -13.60 8.14
C LEU A 103 -12.45 -13.76 7.89
N ALA A 104 -13.10 -14.79 8.43
CA ALA A 104 -14.53 -15.00 8.29
C ALA A 104 -15.37 -13.83 8.87
N THR A 105 -14.95 -13.27 10.01
CA THR A 105 -15.62 -12.08 10.57
C THR A 105 -15.29 -10.83 9.76
N ALA A 106 -14.02 -10.68 9.36
CA ALA A 106 -13.56 -9.54 8.58
C ALA A 106 -14.26 -9.44 7.21
N ALA A 107 -14.61 -10.57 6.59
CA ALA A 107 -15.35 -10.62 5.34
C ALA A 107 -16.77 -10.06 5.45
N VAL A 108 -17.44 -10.28 6.60
CA VAL A 108 -18.77 -9.72 6.88
C VAL A 108 -18.67 -8.20 7.05
N ASP A 109 -17.74 -7.73 7.87
CA ASP A 109 -17.51 -6.30 8.08
C ASP A 109 -17.08 -5.61 6.78
N PHE A 110 -16.26 -6.27 5.95
CA PHE A 110 -15.86 -5.78 4.64
C PHE A 110 -17.05 -5.56 3.71
N ALA A 111 -17.97 -6.53 3.63
CA ALA A 111 -19.19 -6.38 2.84
C ALA A 111 -20.02 -5.17 3.30
N GLU A 112 -20.20 -5.02 4.61
CA GLU A 112 -20.97 -3.90 5.18
C GLU A 112 -20.27 -2.54 4.97
N ILE A 113 -18.94 -2.50 4.97
CA ILE A 113 -18.17 -1.30 4.61
C ILE A 113 -18.50 -0.86 3.19
N ILE A 114 -18.43 -1.78 2.21
CA ILE A 114 -18.69 -1.45 0.81
C ILE A 114 -20.16 -1.01 0.61
N GLU A 115 -21.12 -1.70 1.23
CA GLU A 115 -22.53 -1.31 1.20
C GLU A 115 -22.76 0.06 1.82
N THR A 116 -22.13 0.35 2.96
CA THR A 116 -22.25 1.65 3.65
C THR A 116 -21.70 2.78 2.78
N LEU A 117 -20.52 2.60 2.19
CA LEU A 117 -19.91 3.61 1.33
C LEU A 117 -20.76 3.88 0.08
N ARG A 118 -21.28 2.83 -0.57
CA ARG A 118 -22.20 2.97 -1.70
C ARG A 118 -23.53 3.59 -1.31
N GLY A 119 -24.02 3.34 -0.09
CA GLY A 119 -25.21 3.98 0.47
C GLY A 119 -25.04 5.47 0.73
N TYR A 120 -23.84 5.92 1.11
CA TYR A 120 -23.53 7.33 1.28
C TYR A 120 -23.31 8.05 -0.05
N ASN A 121 -22.58 7.42 -0.96
CA ASN A 121 -22.24 8.01 -2.25
C ASN A 121 -22.27 6.94 -3.34
N PRO A 122 -23.40 6.78 -4.05
CA PRO A 122 -23.52 5.81 -5.12
C PRO A 122 -22.65 6.14 -6.33
N ASP A 123 -22.30 7.42 -6.52
CA ASP A 123 -21.58 7.93 -7.69
C ASP A 123 -20.04 7.89 -7.53
N ALA A 124 -19.53 7.76 -6.29
CA ALA A 124 -18.10 7.69 -6.03
C ALA A 124 -17.44 6.49 -6.72
N VAL A 125 -16.26 6.71 -7.29
CA VAL A 125 -15.38 5.62 -7.72
C VAL A 125 -14.68 5.05 -6.49
N ILE A 126 -14.92 3.79 -6.18
CA ILE A 126 -14.25 3.11 -5.06
C ILE A 126 -13.05 2.32 -5.58
N PHE A 127 -11.89 2.55 -4.97
CA PHE A 127 -10.66 1.81 -5.18
C PHE A 127 -10.36 0.94 -3.95
N MET A 128 -10.23 -0.36 -4.15
CA MET A 128 -9.89 -1.32 -3.09
C MET A 128 -8.49 -1.89 -3.32
N GLN A 129 -7.57 -1.66 -2.39
CA GLN A 129 -6.19 -2.16 -2.45
C GLN A 129 -6.10 -3.61 -1.97
N THR A 130 -5.39 -4.45 -2.69
CA THR A 130 -4.97 -5.77 -2.19
C THR A 130 -3.80 -5.63 -1.21
N LEU A 131 -3.64 -6.62 -0.33
CA LEU A 131 -2.54 -6.64 0.63
C LEU A 131 -1.31 -7.33 0.03
N TYR A 132 -0.17 -6.64 0.04
CA TYR A 132 1.12 -7.17 -0.42
C TYR A 132 1.75 -8.17 0.55
N ASN A 133 2.73 -8.94 0.06
CA ASN A 133 3.48 -9.89 0.89
C ASN A 133 4.87 -9.36 1.31
N PRO A 134 5.08 -9.07 2.61
CA PRO A 134 6.38 -8.67 3.14
C PRO A 134 7.26 -9.81 3.67
N ALA A 135 6.83 -11.08 3.60
CA ALA A 135 7.49 -12.23 4.23
C ALA A 135 8.65 -12.79 3.39
N THR A 136 9.66 -11.96 3.13
CA THR A 136 10.90 -12.39 2.48
C THR A 136 11.84 -13.10 3.48
N PRO A 137 12.87 -13.83 3.03
CA PRO A 137 13.82 -14.48 3.94
C PRO A 137 14.49 -13.50 4.93
N GLU A 138 14.76 -12.28 4.47
CA GLU A 138 15.36 -11.19 5.23
C GLU A 138 14.37 -10.53 6.20
N SER A 139 13.07 -10.68 5.93
CA SER A 139 12.01 -10.02 6.69
C SER A 139 12.01 -10.38 8.17
N MET A 140 11.77 -9.38 9.01
CA MET A 140 11.61 -9.56 10.46
C MET A 140 10.16 -9.80 10.87
N ILE A 141 9.21 -9.77 9.92
CA ILE A 141 7.79 -10.04 10.22
C ILE A 141 7.58 -11.47 10.73
N ILE A 142 8.41 -12.40 10.27
CA ILE A 142 8.59 -13.72 10.87
C ILE A 142 9.75 -13.59 11.85
N ASN A 143 9.46 -13.53 13.15
CA ASN A 143 10.50 -13.38 14.16
C ASN A 143 11.42 -14.63 14.23
N GLN A 144 12.59 -14.48 14.86
CA GLN A 144 13.60 -15.54 14.93
C GLN A 144 13.07 -16.86 15.54
N ALA A 145 12.21 -16.78 16.57
CA ALA A 145 11.65 -17.99 17.19
C ALA A 145 10.78 -18.80 16.21
N ARG A 146 10.02 -18.11 15.34
CA ARG A 146 9.25 -18.75 14.26
C ARG A 146 10.14 -19.29 13.16
N LYS A 147 11.21 -18.57 12.78
CA LYS A 147 12.23 -19.06 11.83
C LYS A 147 12.91 -20.34 12.31
N ASP A 148 13.25 -20.42 13.60
CA ASP A 148 13.83 -21.62 14.21
C ASP A 148 12.84 -22.79 14.21
N GLN A 149 11.56 -22.52 14.50
CA GLN A 149 10.49 -23.52 14.43
C GLN A 149 10.30 -24.06 13.01
N LEU A 150 10.23 -23.18 12.00
CA LEU A 150 10.14 -23.54 10.58
C LEU A 150 11.35 -24.38 10.15
N THR A 151 12.55 -24.01 10.58
CA THR A 151 13.78 -24.79 10.33
C THR A 151 13.66 -26.19 10.93
N GLY A 152 13.14 -26.32 12.15
CA GLY A 152 12.87 -27.61 12.80
C GLY A 152 11.84 -28.47 12.06
N LEU A 153 10.95 -27.86 11.28
CA LEU A 153 9.98 -28.52 10.39
C LEU A 153 10.54 -28.82 9.00
N GLY A 154 11.79 -28.46 8.72
CA GLY A 154 12.44 -28.67 7.41
C GLY A 154 12.10 -27.62 6.36
N VAL A 155 11.47 -26.50 6.76
CA VAL A 155 11.13 -25.39 5.87
C VAL A 155 12.36 -24.50 5.66
N LEU A 156 12.72 -24.28 4.40
CA LEU A 156 13.82 -23.40 4.00
C LEU A 156 13.39 -21.92 4.01
N PRO A 157 14.29 -20.97 4.28
CA PRO A 157 13.97 -19.54 4.23
C PRO A 157 13.35 -19.07 2.90
N SER A 158 13.76 -19.67 1.78
CA SER A 158 13.19 -19.40 0.45
C SER A 158 11.70 -19.76 0.32
N GLU A 159 11.16 -20.58 1.21
CA GLU A 159 9.76 -21.02 1.21
C GLU A 159 8.84 -20.11 2.02
N TYR A 160 9.39 -19.24 2.87
CA TYR A 160 8.60 -18.37 3.77
C TYR A 160 7.61 -17.50 2.99
N ARG A 161 8.08 -16.91 1.88
CA ARG A 161 7.24 -16.05 1.04
C ARG A 161 6.07 -16.84 0.42
N GLY A 162 6.33 -18.06 -0.06
CA GLY A 162 5.29 -18.91 -0.64
C GLY A 162 4.24 -19.33 0.39
N LEU A 163 4.66 -19.70 1.61
CA LEU A 163 3.74 -20.01 2.70
C LEU A 163 2.90 -18.80 3.11
N ALA A 164 3.51 -17.60 3.16
CA ALA A 164 2.79 -16.36 3.42
C ALA A 164 1.83 -15.99 2.28
N ASN A 165 2.18 -16.25 1.01
CA ASN A 165 1.28 -16.06 -0.13
C ASN A 165 0.00 -16.87 0.06
N ASN A 166 0.08 -18.16 0.44
CA ASN A 166 -1.12 -18.97 0.65
C ASN A 166 -2.08 -18.37 1.69
N ILE A 167 -1.56 -17.70 2.71
CA ILE A 167 -2.38 -17.04 3.74
C ILE A 167 -2.95 -15.72 3.21
N LEU A 168 -2.14 -14.94 2.48
CA LEU A 168 -2.55 -13.67 1.90
C LEU A 168 -3.52 -13.85 0.73
N ASP A 169 -3.48 -14.97 0.02
CA ASP A 169 -4.45 -15.35 -1.00
C ASP A 169 -5.83 -15.47 -0.34
N ILE A 170 -5.96 -16.18 0.80
CA ILE A 170 -7.23 -16.25 1.56
C ILE A 170 -7.76 -14.85 1.94
N LEU A 171 -6.86 -13.93 2.32
CA LEU A 171 -7.24 -12.55 2.65
C LEU A 171 -7.69 -11.77 1.41
N ASN A 172 -6.89 -11.82 0.34
CA ASN A 172 -7.17 -11.08 -0.89
C ASN A 172 -8.37 -11.66 -1.64
N ASP A 173 -8.68 -12.94 -1.48
CA ASP A 173 -9.87 -13.59 -2.02
C ASP A 173 -11.15 -12.93 -1.48
N ILE A 174 -11.16 -12.37 -0.26
CA ILE A 174 -12.30 -11.56 0.22
C ILE A 174 -12.58 -10.39 -0.74
N VAL A 175 -11.52 -9.74 -1.23
CA VAL A 175 -11.62 -8.60 -2.17
C VAL A 175 -11.99 -9.10 -3.57
N TYR A 176 -11.45 -10.22 -4.02
CA TYR A 176 -11.76 -10.74 -5.36
C TYR A 176 -13.16 -11.36 -5.43
N ASP A 177 -13.51 -12.25 -4.51
CA ASP A 177 -14.79 -12.96 -4.45
C ASP A 177 -15.96 -11.99 -4.26
N TYR A 178 -15.80 -10.99 -3.40
CA TYR A 178 -16.87 -9.98 -3.22
C TYR A 178 -17.12 -9.21 -4.52
N LEU A 179 -16.07 -8.85 -5.27
CA LEU A 179 -16.22 -8.15 -6.55
C LEU A 179 -16.83 -9.06 -7.62
N GLU A 180 -16.46 -10.34 -7.64
CA GLU A 180 -17.07 -11.32 -8.54
C GLU A 180 -18.57 -11.47 -8.26
N ALA A 181 -18.95 -11.57 -6.98
CA ALA A 181 -20.34 -11.65 -6.56
C ALA A 181 -21.11 -10.32 -6.76
N ASN A 182 -20.41 -9.18 -6.75
CA ASN A 182 -20.99 -7.84 -6.88
C ASN A 182 -20.27 -7.02 -7.97
N PRO A 183 -20.47 -7.34 -9.27
CA PRO A 183 -19.77 -6.67 -10.35
C PRO A 183 -19.97 -5.16 -10.33
N GLY A 184 -18.88 -4.40 -10.37
CA GLY A 184 -18.88 -2.94 -10.35
C GLY A 184 -18.88 -2.33 -8.94
N ALA A 185 -18.82 -3.13 -7.87
CA ALA A 185 -18.75 -2.61 -6.50
C ALA A 185 -17.54 -1.69 -6.26
N TYR A 186 -16.39 -1.99 -6.87
CA TYR A 186 -15.16 -1.18 -6.84
C TYR A 186 -14.19 -1.59 -7.95
N HIS A 187 -13.10 -0.83 -8.10
CA HIS A 187 -11.93 -1.21 -8.89
C HIS A 187 -10.81 -1.69 -7.98
N ILE A 188 -10.17 -2.78 -8.37
CA ILE A 188 -9.02 -3.32 -7.63
C ILE A 188 -7.77 -2.52 -7.98
N ILE A 189 -7.05 -2.12 -6.94
CA ILE A 189 -5.67 -1.62 -7.00
C ILE A 189 -4.78 -2.78 -6.55
N ASP A 190 -4.24 -3.52 -7.52
CA ASP A 190 -3.54 -4.78 -7.24
C ASP A 190 -2.08 -4.54 -6.81
N VAL A 191 -1.93 -4.07 -5.58
CA VAL A 191 -0.62 -3.83 -4.95
C VAL A 191 0.11 -5.15 -4.66
N TYR A 192 -0.63 -6.23 -4.37
CA TYR A 192 -0.08 -7.56 -4.17
C TYR A 192 0.76 -8.02 -5.36
N THR A 193 0.18 -8.01 -6.56
CA THR A 193 0.90 -8.38 -7.78
C THR A 193 2.02 -7.40 -8.08
N ALA A 194 1.78 -6.09 -7.97
CA ALA A 194 2.81 -5.07 -8.23
C ALA A 194 4.08 -5.25 -7.38
N PHE A 195 3.93 -5.51 -6.08
CA PHE A 195 5.06 -5.76 -5.19
C PHE A 195 5.73 -7.10 -5.48
N ASN A 196 4.93 -8.12 -5.79
CA ASN A 196 5.45 -9.46 -6.06
C ASN A 196 6.27 -9.51 -7.35
N ASP A 197 5.81 -8.86 -8.41
CA ASP A 197 6.51 -8.79 -9.69
C ASP A 197 7.87 -8.09 -9.55
N ILE A 198 7.92 -6.99 -8.78
CA ILE A 198 9.19 -6.31 -8.47
C ILE A 198 10.13 -7.24 -7.71
N TYR A 199 9.64 -7.95 -6.69
CA TYR A 199 10.47 -8.88 -5.91
C TYR A 199 11.00 -10.05 -6.76
N ILE A 200 10.19 -10.60 -7.66
CA ILE A 200 10.61 -11.69 -8.56
C ILE A 200 11.67 -11.21 -9.56
N ALA A 201 11.51 -9.99 -10.09
CA ALA A 201 12.46 -9.42 -11.03
C ALA A 201 13.79 -9.02 -10.37
N ASP A 202 13.71 -8.45 -9.17
CA ASP A 202 14.84 -7.95 -8.39
C ASP A 202 14.50 -8.03 -6.89
N ASN A 203 15.06 -9.03 -6.20
CA ASN A 203 14.78 -9.26 -4.79
C ASN A 203 15.31 -8.13 -3.89
N GLU A 204 16.39 -7.45 -4.28
CA GLU A 204 16.97 -6.34 -3.51
C GLU A 204 16.03 -5.14 -3.57
N ARG A 205 15.57 -4.78 -4.77
CA ARG A 205 14.54 -3.74 -4.95
C ARG A 205 13.23 -4.12 -4.27
N GLY A 206 12.80 -5.38 -4.39
CA GLY A 206 11.59 -5.88 -3.73
C GLY A 206 11.66 -5.75 -2.21
N ASN A 207 12.81 -6.05 -1.60
CA ASN A 207 13.04 -5.83 -0.18
C ASN A 207 13.06 -4.35 0.18
N ALA A 208 13.61 -3.49 -0.68
CA ALA A 208 13.65 -2.03 -0.48
C ALA A 208 12.25 -1.37 -0.49
N LEU A 209 11.19 -2.07 -0.91
CA LEU A 209 9.82 -1.58 -0.83
C LEU A 209 9.28 -1.53 0.60
N PHE A 210 9.94 -2.18 1.56
CA PHE A 210 9.51 -2.21 2.96
C PHE A 210 10.36 -1.29 3.83
N TYR A 211 9.70 -0.66 4.79
CA TYR A 211 10.37 0.05 5.88
C TYR A 211 11.08 -0.94 6.80
N ASN A 212 11.96 -0.46 7.68
CA ASN A 212 12.78 -1.30 8.55
C ASN A 212 11.99 -2.21 9.51
N ASP A 213 10.69 -1.98 9.68
CA ASP A 213 9.80 -2.88 10.44
C ASP A 213 9.25 -4.06 9.63
N TRP A 214 9.51 -4.09 8.31
CA TRP A 214 9.07 -5.13 7.38
C TRP A 214 7.56 -5.32 7.33
N VAL A 215 6.79 -4.29 7.69
CA VAL A 215 5.33 -4.29 7.59
C VAL A 215 4.88 -3.12 6.73
N HIS A 216 5.37 -1.92 7.05
CA HIS A 216 4.98 -0.71 6.35
C HIS A 216 5.79 -0.53 5.07
N PRO A 217 5.24 0.10 4.03
CA PRO A 217 6.00 0.39 2.82
C PRO A 217 7.03 1.48 3.11
N SER A 218 8.20 1.40 2.47
CA SER A 218 9.19 2.48 2.46
C SER A 218 8.69 3.65 1.60
N ASN A 219 9.49 4.73 1.49
CA ASN A 219 9.26 5.77 0.48
C ASN A 219 9.05 5.19 -0.93
N GLN A 220 9.84 4.17 -1.30
CA GLN A 220 9.73 3.51 -2.60
C GLN A 220 8.48 2.63 -2.67
N GLY A 221 8.16 1.89 -1.60
CA GLY A 221 6.92 1.12 -1.53
C GLY A 221 5.68 1.99 -1.71
N HIS A 222 5.63 3.15 -1.06
CA HIS A 222 4.54 4.11 -1.25
C HIS A 222 4.48 4.67 -2.68
N ALA A 223 5.62 4.92 -3.32
CA ALA A 223 5.66 5.35 -4.71
C ALA A 223 5.11 4.26 -5.65
N VAL A 224 5.44 2.99 -5.43
CA VAL A 224 4.86 1.86 -6.17
C VAL A 224 3.35 1.77 -5.97
N ILE A 225 2.85 1.92 -4.74
CA ILE A 225 1.39 1.96 -4.47
C ILE A 225 0.74 3.11 -5.24
N ALA A 226 1.35 4.31 -5.20
CA ALA A 226 0.87 5.44 -5.96
C ALA A 226 0.82 5.10 -7.44
N ASP A 227 1.90 4.56 -8.02
CA ASP A 227 1.98 4.20 -9.43
C ASP A 227 0.89 3.20 -9.86
N THR A 228 0.58 2.19 -9.04
CA THR A 228 -0.55 1.28 -9.26
C THR A 228 -1.89 2.02 -9.30
N ILE A 229 -2.11 2.98 -8.38
CA ILE A 229 -3.30 3.84 -8.40
C ILE A 229 -3.31 4.75 -9.64
N GLN A 230 -2.16 5.29 -10.07
CA GLN A 230 -2.06 6.16 -11.25
C GLN A 230 -2.58 5.45 -12.50
N LYS A 231 -2.11 4.23 -12.72
CA LYS A 231 -2.48 3.43 -13.88
C LYS A 231 -3.98 3.22 -13.91
N LYS A 232 -4.60 2.97 -12.75
CA LYS A 232 -6.05 2.83 -12.66
C LYS A 232 -6.77 4.17 -12.92
N LEU A 233 -6.26 5.29 -12.42
CA LEU A 233 -6.82 6.61 -12.71
C LEU A 233 -6.75 6.94 -14.21
N GLU A 234 -5.63 6.65 -14.86
CA GLU A 234 -5.44 6.85 -16.30
C GLU A 234 -6.35 5.93 -17.13
N GLU A 235 -6.45 4.65 -16.76
CA GLU A 235 -7.35 3.66 -17.39
C GLU A 235 -8.81 4.11 -17.34
N LEU A 236 -9.24 4.72 -16.23
CA LEU A 236 -10.60 5.20 -16.04
C LEU A 236 -10.83 6.62 -16.58
N GLY A 237 -9.80 7.27 -17.14
CA GLY A 237 -9.88 8.66 -17.61
C GLY A 237 -10.07 9.69 -16.49
N LEU A 238 -9.75 9.32 -15.25
CA LEU A 238 -9.81 10.20 -14.07
C LEU A 238 -8.54 11.06 -13.93
N ALA A 239 -7.45 10.67 -14.59
CA ALA A 239 -6.21 11.43 -14.64
C ALA A 239 -5.75 11.71 -16.07
N ASN A 240 -5.13 12.87 -16.28
CA ASN A 240 -4.36 13.16 -17.49
C ASN A 240 -2.93 12.63 -17.30
N LYS A 241 -2.56 11.61 -18.09
CA LYS A 241 -1.24 10.97 -18.02
C LYS A 241 -0.07 11.94 -18.19
N GLU A 242 -0.15 12.85 -19.16
CA GLU A 242 0.93 13.79 -19.46
C GLU A 242 1.11 14.81 -18.33
N GLU A 243 0.01 15.35 -17.80
CA GLU A 243 0.05 16.28 -16.67
C GLU A 243 0.53 15.59 -15.39
N ALA A 244 0.08 14.35 -15.14
CA ALA A 244 0.50 13.57 -13.99
C ALA A 244 1.99 13.26 -14.02
N LEU A 245 2.51 12.82 -15.17
CA LEU A 245 3.93 12.59 -15.38
C LEU A 245 4.74 13.88 -15.17
N PHE A 246 4.31 14.98 -15.79
CA PHE A 246 4.99 16.26 -15.65
C PHE A 246 5.07 16.72 -14.18
N ARG A 247 3.94 16.70 -13.46
CA ARG A 247 3.90 17.11 -12.04
C ARG A 247 4.70 16.17 -11.16
N TYR A 248 4.75 14.88 -11.47
CA TYR A 248 5.54 13.92 -10.70
C TYR A 248 7.04 14.12 -10.90
N LYS A 249 7.50 14.42 -12.14
CA LYS A 249 8.89 14.84 -12.38
C LYS A 249 9.25 16.08 -11.57
N MET A 250 8.38 17.10 -11.58
CA MET A 250 8.60 18.33 -10.80
C MET A 250 8.69 18.07 -9.30
N LEU A 251 7.79 17.24 -8.75
CA LEU A 251 7.83 16.81 -7.36
C LEU A 251 9.20 16.22 -6.99
N ARG A 252 9.71 15.30 -7.82
CA ARG A 252 11.00 14.65 -7.58
C ARG A 252 12.18 15.60 -7.76
N TYR A 253 12.14 16.53 -8.73
CA TYR A 253 13.16 17.59 -8.86
C TYR A 253 13.25 18.45 -7.61
N GLU A 254 12.12 18.91 -7.09
CA GLU A 254 12.07 19.72 -5.87
C GLU A 254 12.65 18.96 -4.68
N GLN A 255 12.29 17.68 -4.52
CA GLN A 255 12.85 16.84 -3.45
C GLN A 255 14.35 16.61 -3.61
N MET A 256 14.86 16.36 -4.82
CA MET A 256 16.30 16.19 -5.03
C MET A 256 17.08 17.44 -4.63
N LEU A 257 16.64 18.62 -5.06
CA LEU A 257 17.28 19.90 -4.71
C LEU A 257 17.24 20.18 -3.21
N LYS A 258 16.11 19.85 -2.57
CA LYS A 258 15.89 20.16 -1.16
C LYS A 258 16.61 19.19 -0.23
N LEU A 259 16.52 17.89 -0.52
CA LEU A 259 16.94 16.82 0.39
C LEU A 259 18.38 16.37 0.14
N TYR A 260 18.89 16.48 -1.09
CA TYR A 260 20.21 15.97 -1.46
C TYR A 260 21.06 17.01 -2.21
N PRO A 261 21.16 18.27 -1.73
CA PRO A 261 21.81 19.35 -2.49
C PRO A 261 23.30 19.11 -2.75
N ASP A 262 24.00 18.42 -1.86
CA ASP A 262 25.44 18.19 -1.92
C ASP A 262 25.82 16.75 -2.34
N ASP A 263 24.89 15.81 -2.25
CA ASP A 263 25.12 14.38 -2.44
C ASP A 263 24.71 13.85 -3.83
N LEU A 264 24.03 14.68 -4.62
CA LEU A 264 23.50 14.30 -5.94
C LEU A 264 23.93 15.30 -7.01
N ASP A 265 24.43 14.80 -8.15
CA ASP A 265 24.54 15.62 -9.37
C ASP A 265 23.15 15.91 -9.92
N PHE A 266 22.58 17.04 -9.49
CA PHE A 266 21.23 17.43 -9.88
C PHE A 266 21.05 17.53 -11.39
N THR A 267 22.05 17.98 -12.14
CA THR A 267 21.90 18.18 -13.60
C THR A 267 21.74 16.82 -14.28
N ALA A 268 22.65 15.88 -13.97
CA ALA A 268 22.58 14.54 -14.52
C ALA A 268 21.31 13.79 -14.08
N ALA A 269 20.94 13.91 -12.81
CA ALA A 269 19.71 13.31 -12.27
C ALA A 269 18.45 13.88 -12.92
N ALA A 270 18.41 15.21 -13.12
CA ALA A 270 17.27 15.88 -13.74
C ALA A 270 17.11 15.51 -15.21
N ASP A 271 18.22 15.42 -15.95
CA ASP A 271 18.25 14.96 -17.34
C ASP A 271 17.71 13.54 -17.46
N GLU A 272 18.12 12.63 -16.57
CA GLU A 272 17.67 11.23 -16.60
C GLU A 272 16.17 11.10 -16.31
N ILE A 273 15.68 11.69 -15.21
CA ILE A 273 14.24 11.74 -14.92
C ILE A 273 13.47 12.45 -16.05
N GLY A 274 14.09 13.41 -16.72
CA GLY A 274 13.52 14.13 -17.86
C GLY A 274 13.15 13.20 -19.01
N GLN A 275 13.89 12.12 -19.21
CA GLN A 275 13.64 11.12 -20.26
C GLN A 275 12.54 10.11 -19.92
N ALA A 276 12.11 10.01 -18.65
CA ALA A 276 11.10 9.05 -18.24
C ALA A 276 9.76 9.28 -18.98
N GLU A 277 9.15 8.22 -19.49
CA GLU A 277 7.87 8.26 -20.24
C GLU A 277 6.66 7.88 -19.37
N SER A 278 6.90 7.50 -18.12
CA SER A 278 5.88 7.07 -17.16
C SER A 278 6.23 7.43 -15.72
N CYS A 279 5.20 7.47 -14.84
CA CYS A 279 5.42 7.70 -13.42
C CYS A 279 6.29 6.59 -12.79
N ASP A 280 6.07 5.34 -13.18
CA ASP A 280 6.86 4.19 -12.76
C ASP A 280 8.36 4.35 -13.06
N GLU A 281 8.70 4.83 -14.26
CA GLU A 281 10.09 5.11 -14.64
C GLU A 281 10.68 6.24 -13.79
N VAL A 282 9.92 7.30 -13.52
CA VAL A 282 10.35 8.36 -12.59
C VAL A 282 10.62 7.78 -11.19
N THR A 283 9.74 6.91 -10.69
CA THR A 283 9.91 6.21 -9.41
C THR A 283 11.19 5.39 -9.42
N GLU A 284 11.42 4.56 -10.44
CA GLU A 284 12.61 3.72 -10.53
C GLU A 284 13.90 4.54 -10.57
N ILE A 285 13.96 5.55 -11.45
CA ILE A 285 15.12 6.43 -11.58
C ILE A 285 15.39 7.17 -10.28
N TYR A 286 14.37 7.81 -9.68
CA TYR A 286 14.54 8.58 -8.46
C TYR A 286 15.10 7.73 -7.32
N PHE A 287 14.49 6.57 -7.03
CA PHE A 287 14.93 5.74 -5.91
C PHE A 287 16.27 5.06 -6.16
N ARG A 288 16.63 4.77 -7.42
CA ARG A 288 17.98 4.33 -7.76
C ARG A 288 19.02 5.43 -7.51
N LEU A 289 18.73 6.67 -7.90
CA LEU A 289 19.63 7.80 -7.75
C LEU A 289 19.82 8.22 -6.28
N THR A 290 18.77 8.12 -5.47
CA THR A 290 18.80 8.50 -4.05
C THR A 290 19.13 7.34 -3.11
N ALA A 291 19.37 6.14 -3.64
CA ALA A 291 19.67 4.96 -2.83
C ALA A 291 20.91 5.19 -1.96
N GLY A 292 20.76 4.98 -0.65
CA GLY A 292 21.84 5.15 0.33
C GLY A 292 22.20 6.59 0.68
N LEU A 293 21.57 7.59 0.04
CA LEU A 293 21.77 9.00 0.39
C LEU A 293 20.98 9.37 1.65
N THR A 294 21.54 10.26 2.46
CA THR A 294 20.88 10.75 3.68
C THR A 294 20.23 12.12 3.41
N PRO A 295 18.91 12.27 3.59
CA PRO A 295 18.25 13.56 3.42
C PRO A 295 18.82 14.62 4.36
N THR A 296 19.02 15.83 3.86
CA THR A 296 19.32 17.03 4.64
C THR A 296 18.03 17.61 5.21
N TYR A 297 18.04 18.01 6.49
CA TYR A 297 16.90 18.56 7.22
C TYR A 297 17.24 19.84 7.96
#